data_AF-A0A660ZMX4-F1
#
_entry.id   AF-A0A660ZMX4-F1
#
_cell.length_a   1.000
_cell.length_b   1.000
_cell.length_c   1.000
_cell.angle_alpha   90.00
_cell.angle_beta   90.00
_cell.angle_gamma   90.00
#
_symmetry.space_group_name_H-M   'P 1'
#
loop_
_entity.id
_entity.type
_entity.pdbx_description
1 polymer ?
#
loop_
_entity_poly.entity_id
_entity_poly.type
_entity_poly.pdbx_seq_one_letter_code
_entity_poly.pdbx_strand_id
1 'polypeptide(L)'
;MSAKKGLFSIWMAILGIIILIGLYTTYKLFTTGHVLFNTNDVIIWSLPLGVYIYLALASSGLTILAALPLVFGIRKYEPFAKRLVFLAIATLCGAFVSIGLELGNVFHMIYIMFSPNLSSPIWWMGAIYG
;
A
#
# COMPACT_ATOMS: atom_id res chain seq x y z
N MET A 1 -5.01 -33.92 -9.93
CA MET A 1 -4.99 -32.52 -10.41
C MET A 1 -6.27 -31.71 -10.11
N SER A 2 -7.40 -32.34 -9.74
CA SER A 2 -8.67 -31.63 -9.44
C SER A 2 -8.67 -30.86 -8.11
N ALA A 3 -8.11 -31.42 -7.03
CA ALA A 3 -8.06 -30.77 -5.71
C ALA A 3 -7.32 -29.42 -5.69
N LYS A 4 -6.23 -29.28 -6.48
CA LYS A 4 -5.48 -28.02 -6.59
C LYS A 4 -6.28 -26.92 -7.31
N LYS A 5 -7.16 -27.28 -8.26
CA LYS A 5 -8.05 -26.32 -8.94
C LYS A 5 -9.17 -25.84 -8.01
N GLY A 6 -9.73 -26.74 -7.20
CA GLY A 6 -10.70 -26.39 -6.16
C GLY A 6 -10.11 -25.42 -5.14
N LEU A 7 -8.91 -25.71 -4.62
CA LEU A 7 -8.23 -24.82 -3.67
C LEU A 7 -7.90 -23.44 -4.27
N PHE A 8 -7.44 -23.41 -5.52
CA PHE A 8 -7.16 -22.15 -6.23
C PHE A 8 -8.42 -21.32 -6.45
N SER A 9 -9.54 -21.95 -6.84
CA SER A 9 -10.82 -21.25 -7.02
C SER A 9 -11.36 -20.68 -5.71
N ILE A 10 -11.21 -21.42 -4.60
CA ILE A 10 -11.59 -20.94 -3.26
C ILE A 10 -10.73 -19.73 -2.87
N TRP A 11 -9.41 -19.79 -3.11
CA TRP A 11 -8.50 -18.69 -2.85
C TRP A 11 -8.87 -17.43 -3.64
N MET A 12 -9.18 -17.57 -4.93
CA MET A 12 -9.63 -16.46 -5.78
C MET A 12 -10.98 -15.88 -5.31
N ALA A 13 -11.91 -16.72 -4.86
CA ALA A 13 -13.19 -16.26 -4.32
C ALA A 13 -13.02 -15.44 -3.04
N ILE A 14 -12.16 -15.89 -2.12
CA ILE A 14 -11.85 -15.17 -0.87
C ILE A 14 -11.23 -13.80 -1.19
N LEU A 15 -10.24 -13.75 -2.10
CA LEU A 15 -9.65 -12.49 -2.54
C LEU A 15 -10.68 -11.54 -3.15
N GLY A 16 -11.60 -12.07 -3.97
CA GLY A 16 -12.69 -11.29 -4.54
C GLY A 16 -13.60 -10.68 -3.48
N ILE A 17 -13.96 -11.44 -2.45
CA ILE A 17 -14.80 -10.95 -1.33
C ILE A 17 -14.07 -9.85 -0.55
N ILE A 18 -12.77 -10.02 -0.27
CA ILE A 18 -11.96 -9.01 0.44
C ILE A 18 -11.92 -7.69 -0.34
N ILE A 19 -11.75 -7.76 -1.67
CA ILE A 19 -11.77 -6.57 -2.53
C ILE A 19 -13.14 -5.88 -2.49
N LEU A 20 -14.24 -6.63 -2.53
CA LEU A 20 -15.59 -6.07 -2.44
C LEU A 20 -15.83 -5.38 -1.10
N ILE A 21 -15.37 -5.98 0.00
CA ILE A 21 -15.44 -5.36 1.33
C ILE A 21 -14.64 -4.05 1.33
N GLY A 22 -13.40 -4.06 0.83
CA GLY A 22 -12.56 -2.86 0.76
C GLY A 22 -13.17 -1.72 -0.07
N LEU A 23 -13.80 -2.04 -1.20
CA LEU A 23 -14.54 -1.07 -2.01
C LEU A 23 -15.74 -0.50 -1.25
N TYR A 24 -16.48 -1.35 -0.53
CA TYR A 24 -17.60 -0.91 0.30
C TYR A 24 -17.15 0.01 1.44
N THR A 25 -16.05 -0.30 2.15
CA THR A 25 -15.50 0.59 3.18
C THR A 25 -15.02 1.91 2.59
N THR A 26 -14.41 1.89 1.40
CA THR A 26 -14.01 3.11 0.68
C THR A 26 -15.23 3.99 0.37
N TYR A 27 -16.30 3.40 -0.15
CA TYR A 27 -17.54 4.14 -0.43
C TYR A 27 -18.16 4.72 0.85
N LYS A 28 -18.19 3.94 1.94
CA LYS A 28 -18.66 4.40 3.26
C LYS A 28 -17.80 5.55 3.81
N LEU A 29 -16.50 5.53 3.57
CA LEU A 29 -15.58 6.58 3.99
C LEU A 29 -15.85 7.91 3.26
N PHE A 30 -16.06 7.86 1.94
CA PHE A 30 -16.41 9.06 1.17
C PHE A 30 -17.78 9.65 1.52
N THR A 31 -18.73 8.83 1.97
CA THR A 31 -20.10 9.27 2.29
C THR A 31 -20.28 9.70 3.74
N THR A 32 -19.62 9.03 4.68
CA THR A 32 -19.77 9.29 6.13
C THR A 32 -18.64 10.16 6.67
N GLY A 33 -17.54 10.33 5.92
CA GLY A 33 -16.35 11.05 6.33
C GLY A 33 -15.45 10.27 7.28
N HIS A 34 -14.35 10.91 7.67
CA HIS A 34 -13.30 10.36 8.55
C HIS A 34 -13.75 10.06 9.99
N VAL A 35 -14.99 10.39 10.35
CA VAL A 35 -15.61 10.03 11.64
C VAL A 35 -15.58 8.51 11.86
N LEU A 36 -15.57 7.72 10.78
CA LEU A 36 -15.47 6.25 10.85
C LEU A 36 -14.15 5.76 11.46
N PHE A 37 -13.08 6.54 11.41
CA PHE A 37 -11.78 6.16 11.98
C PHE A 37 -11.71 6.34 13.50
N ASN A 38 -12.77 6.88 14.12
CA ASN A 38 -12.87 7.13 15.57
C ASN A 38 -11.64 7.86 16.12
N THR A 39 -11.06 8.72 15.29
CA THR A 39 -9.92 9.60 15.59
C THR A 39 -10.39 10.66 16.59
N ASN A 40 -9.60 10.91 17.62
CA ASN A 40 -9.85 11.94 18.63
C ASN A 40 -8.61 12.86 18.68
N ASP A 41 -8.69 14.02 19.31
CA ASP A 41 -7.59 14.98 19.39
C ASP A 41 -6.31 14.41 20.07
N VAL A 42 -6.45 13.27 20.75
CA VAL A 42 -5.33 12.49 21.32
C VAL A 42 -4.81 11.42 20.36
N ILE A 43 -5.69 10.79 19.57
CA ILE A 43 -5.34 9.71 18.62
C ILE A 43 -5.55 10.26 17.22
N ILE A 44 -4.53 10.99 16.75
CA ILE A 44 -4.55 11.71 15.47
C ILE A 44 -4.20 10.75 14.31
N TRP A 45 -3.49 9.66 14.60
CA TRP A 45 -2.98 8.71 13.60
C TRP A 45 -3.94 7.52 13.49
N SER A 46 -4.54 7.36 12.32
CA SER A 46 -5.53 6.33 12.03
C SER A 46 -4.89 5.01 11.57
N LEU A 47 -5.65 3.92 11.65
CA LEU A 47 -5.20 2.58 11.24
C LEU A 47 -4.71 2.51 9.76
N PRO A 48 -5.33 3.19 8.79
CA PRO A 48 -4.81 3.27 7.41
C PRO A 48 -3.39 3.83 7.31
N LEU A 49 -2.99 4.76 8.16
CA LEU A 49 -1.65 5.32 8.15
C LEU A 49 -0.60 4.28 8.58
N GLY A 50 -0.94 3.47 9.59
CA GLY A 50 -0.10 2.34 10.01
C GLY A 50 0.04 1.26 8.92
N VAL A 51 -1.06 0.94 8.23
CA VAL A 51 -1.06 -0.01 7.10
C VAL A 51 -0.22 0.51 5.94
N TYR A 52 -0.31 1.81 5.64
CA TYR A 52 0.53 2.46 4.63
C TYR A 52 2.03 2.29 4.95
N ILE A 53 2.46 2.64 6.16
CA ILE A 53 3.87 2.55 6.57
C ILE A 53 4.35 1.10 6.49
N TYR A 54 3.54 0.15 6.95
CA TYR A 54 3.85 -1.28 6.89
C TYR A 54 4.04 -1.77 5.44
N LEU A 55 3.10 -1.45 4.55
CA LEU A 55 3.15 -1.89 3.15
C LEU A 55 4.29 -1.22 2.36
N ALA A 56 4.55 0.05 2.63
CA ALA A 56 5.66 0.80 2.04
C ALA A 56 7.02 0.22 2.46
N LEU A 57 7.21 -0.04 3.76
CA LEU A 57 8.44 -0.67 4.27
C LEU A 57 8.60 -2.11 3.75
N ALA A 58 7.51 -2.88 3.68
CA ALA A 58 7.52 -4.22 3.11
C ALA A 58 7.93 -4.21 1.63
N SER A 59 7.44 -3.23 0.84
CA SER A 59 7.86 -3.05 -0.55
C SER A 59 9.37 -2.81 -0.66
N SER A 60 9.91 -1.87 0.11
CA SER A 60 11.35 -1.59 0.16
C SER A 60 12.19 -2.80 0.59
N GLY A 61 11.71 -3.60 1.56
CA GLY A 61 12.38 -4.85 1.94
C GLY A 61 12.39 -5.89 0.81
N LEU A 62 11.28 -6.02 0.09
CA LEU A 62 11.15 -6.94 -1.05
C LEU A 62 12.04 -6.52 -2.23
N THR A 63 12.18 -5.22 -2.50
CA THR A 63 13.07 -4.71 -3.57
C THR A 63 14.53 -4.94 -3.23
N ILE A 64 14.95 -4.76 -1.97
CA ILE A 64 16.30 -5.08 -1.51
C ILE A 64 16.60 -6.57 -1.74
N LEU A 65 15.69 -7.46 -1.34
CA LEU A 65 15.84 -8.90 -1.55
C LEU A 65 15.88 -9.28 -3.04
N ALA A 66 15.10 -8.58 -3.87
CA ALA A 66 15.11 -8.77 -5.32
C ALA A 66 16.41 -8.26 -5.99
N ALA A 67 17.05 -7.23 -5.42
CA ALA A 67 18.29 -6.66 -5.93
C ALA A 67 19.53 -7.50 -5.60
N LEU A 68 19.48 -8.36 -4.57
CA LEU A 68 20.59 -9.24 -4.19
C LEU A 68 21.18 -10.06 -5.36
N PRO A 69 20.40 -10.82 -6.15
CA PRO A 69 20.95 -11.57 -7.30
C PRO A 69 21.54 -10.66 -8.38
N LEU A 70 21.04 -9.43 -8.53
CA LEU A 70 21.49 -8.48 -9.53
C LEU A 70 22.83 -7.83 -9.14
N VAL A 71 22.98 -7.44 -7.86
CA VAL A 71 24.16 -6.77 -7.33
C VAL A 71 25.29 -7.76 -7.05
N PHE A 72 24.98 -8.93 -6.48
CA PHE A 72 25.97 -9.95 -6.11
C PHE A 72 26.21 -11.01 -7.20
N GLY A 73 25.50 -10.95 -8.33
CA GLY A 73 25.69 -11.88 -9.45
C GLY A 73 25.30 -13.34 -9.18
N ILE A 74 24.52 -13.60 -8.11
CA ILE A 74 24.17 -14.96 -7.68
C ILE A 74 22.95 -15.47 -8.46
N ARG A 75 23.20 -16.12 -9.60
CA ARG A 75 22.18 -16.66 -10.53
C ARG A 75 21.19 -17.65 -9.88
N LYS A 76 21.55 -18.25 -8.75
CA LYS A 76 20.67 -19.17 -7.98
C LYS A 76 19.38 -18.50 -7.49
N TYR A 77 19.40 -17.19 -7.20
CA TYR A 77 18.26 -16.45 -6.66
C TYR A 77 17.48 -15.64 -7.71
N GLU A 78 17.96 -15.62 -8.96
CA GLU A 78 17.31 -14.96 -10.09
C GLU A 78 15.83 -15.35 -10.33
N PRO A 79 15.41 -16.63 -10.24
CA PRO A 79 14.00 -16.99 -10.40
C PRO A 79 13.10 -16.47 -9.27
N PHE A 80 13.65 -16.22 -8.08
CA PHE A 80 12.92 -15.63 -6.96
C PHE A 80 12.80 -14.11 -7.10
N ALA A 81 13.81 -13.44 -7.67
CA ALA A 81 13.81 -11.99 -7.88
C ALA A 81 12.57 -11.50 -8.61
N LYS A 82 12.17 -12.16 -9.72
CA LYS A 82 10.98 -11.77 -10.50
C LYS A 82 9.69 -11.76 -9.66
N ARG A 83 9.54 -12.72 -8.75
CA ARG A 83 8.36 -12.80 -7.86
C ARG A 83 8.40 -11.75 -6.76
N LEU A 84 9.59 -11.47 -6.24
CA LEU A 84 9.79 -10.43 -5.22
C LEU A 84 9.51 -9.03 -5.78
N VAL A 85 9.95 -8.74 -7.01
CA VAL A 85 9.62 -7.48 -7.69
C VAL A 85 8.11 -7.33 -7.87
N PHE A 86 7.42 -8.39 -8.32
CA PHE A 86 5.97 -8.35 -8.46
C PHE A 86 5.26 -8.09 -7.12
N LEU A 87 5.69 -8.77 -6.05
CA LEU A 87 5.15 -8.53 -4.71
C LEU A 87 5.44 -7.12 -4.21
N ALA A 88 6.64 -6.58 -4.48
CA ALA A 88 7.01 -5.23 -4.08
C ALA A 88 6.11 -4.18 -4.74
N ILE A 89 5.80 -4.34 -6.03
CA ILE A 89 4.87 -3.46 -6.74
C ILE A 89 3.45 -3.60 -6.16
N ALA A 90 2.99 -4.83 -5.91
CA ALA A 90 1.67 -5.07 -5.35
C ALA A 90 1.50 -4.45 -3.94
N THR A 91 2.51 -4.58 -3.06
CA THR A 91 2.48 -3.95 -1.73
C THR A 91 2.56 -2.42 -1.83
N LEU A 92 3.35 -1.88 -2.77
CA LEU A 92 3.44 -0.45 -3.00
C LEU A 92 2.10 0.15 -3.47
N CYS A 93 1.40 -0.51 -4.39
CA CYS A 93 0.04 -0.13 -4.77
C CYS A 93 -0.91 -0.10 -3.57
N GLY A 94 -0.84 -1.10 -2.70
CA GLY A 94 -1.64 -1.15 -1.47
C GLY A 94 -1.29 0.00 -0.50
N ALA A 95 -0.01 0.37 -0.39
CA ALA A 95 0.43 1.50 0.40
C ALA A 95 -0.19 2.82 -0.13
N PHE A 96 -0.13 3.06 -1.45
CA PHE A 96 -0.73 4.24 -2.07
C PHE A 96 -2.24 4.34 -1.89
N VAL A 97 -2.96 3.21 -1.98
CA VAL A 97 -4.40 3.17 -1.69
C VAL A 97 -4.65 3.54 -0.22
N SER A 98 -3.85 3.01 0.71
CA SER A 98 -4.02 3.25 2.14
C SER A 98 -3.81 4.72 2.53
N ILE A 99 -2.78 5.38 2.00
CA ILE A 99 -2.57 6.81 2.23
C ILE A 99 -3.62 7.67 1.51
N GLY A 100 -4.03 7.28 0.30
CA GLY A 100 -5.10 7.98 -0.42
C GLY A 100 -6.44 7.94 0.31
N LEU A 101 -6.75 6.85 1.02
CA LEU A 101 -7.93 6.74 1.88
C LEU A 101 -7.80 7.55 3.17
N GLU A 102 -6.58 7.75 3.68
CA GLU A 102 -6.33 8.56 4.88
C GLU A 102 -6.50 10.06 4.59
N LEU A 103 -6.21 10.50 3.37
CA LEU A 103 -6.42 11.89 2.98
C LEU A 103 -7.89 12.30 3.09
N GLY A 104 -8.14 13.37 3.85
CA GLY A 104 -9.43 14.08 3.93
C GLY A 104 -10.03 14.39 2.55
N ASN A 105 -9.18 14.85 1.64
CA ASN A 105 -9.57 15.17 0.28
C ASN A 105 -8.38 14.90 -0.66
N VAL A 106 -8.52 13.86 -1.49
CA VAL A 106 -7.49 13.38 -2.42
C VAL A 106 -7.06 14.47 -3.43
N PHE A 107 -7.96 15.39 -3.80
CA PHE A 107 -7.64 16.46 -4.76
C PHE A 107 -6.61 17.46 -4.21
N HIS A 108 -6.46 17.57 -2.89
CA HIS A 108 -5.47 18.45 -2.29
C HIS A 108 -4.04 17.93 -2.42
N MET A 109 -3.87 16.66 -2.82
CA MET A 109 -2.54 16.11 -3.08
C MET A 109 -1.79 16.89 -4.17
N ILE A 110 -2.51 17.58 -5.07
CA ILE A 110 -1.90 18.40 -6.12
C ILE A 110 -1.09 19.59 -5.57
N TYR A 111 -1.45 20.10 -4.39
CA TYR A 111 -0.76 21.22 -3.76
C TYR A 111 0.63 20.83 -3.24
N ILE A 112 0.94 19.53 -3.15
CA ILE A 112 2.30 19.08 -2.82
C ILE A 112 3.31 19.51 -3.91
N MET A 113 2.86 19.59 -5.17
CA MET A 113 3.66 20.06 -6.30
C MET A 113 3.58 21.58 -6.50
N PHE A 114 2.39 22.17 -6.36
CA PHE A 114 2.18 23.59 -6.69
C PHE A 114 2.55 24.58 -5.58
N SER A 115 2.52 24.17 -4.31
CA SER A 115 2.89 25.03 -3.17
C SER A 115 3.64 24.23 -2.09
N PRO A 116 4.88 23.80 -2.37
CA PRO A 116 5.64 22.95 -1.46
C PRO A 116 6.09 23.72 -0.21
N ASN A 117 5.95 23.09 0.96
CA ASN A 117 6.53 23.58 2.21
C ASN A 117 7.71 22.69 2.62
N LEU A 118 8.92 23.12 2.27
CA LEU A 118 10.17 22.38 2.48
C LEU A 118 10.56 22.21 3.95
N SER A 119 9.96 22.99 4.87
CA SER A 119 10.16 22.84 6.31
C SER A 119 9.33 21.70 6.90
N SER A 120 8.36 21.15 6.15
CA SER A 120 7.50 20.08 6.63
C SER A 120 8.11 18.70 6.38
N PRO A 121 8.30 17.85 7.41
CA PRO A 121 8.74 16.46 7.23
C PRO A 121 7.77 15.63 6.37
N ILE A 122 6.46 15.92 6.41
CA ILE A 122 5.46 15.21 5.61
C ILE A 122 5.62 15.50 4.12
N TRP A 123 6.13 16.69 3.77
CA TRP A 123 6.38 17.05 2.38
C TRP A 123 7.55 16.23 1.83
N TRP A 124 8.65 16.12 2.59
CA TRP A 124 9.79 15.27 2.21
C TRP A 124 9.40 13.79 2.13
N MET A 125 8.56 13.34 3.05
CA MET A 125 7.96 12.01 2.99
C MET A 125 7.22 11.79 1.65
N GLY A 126 6.31 12.69 1.28
CA GLY A 126 5.57 12.61 0.02
C GLY A 126 6.46 12.77 -1.23
N ALA A 127 7.50 13.61 -1.17
CA ALA A 127 8.40 13.84 -2.31
C ALA A 127 9.38 12.69 -2.56
N ILE A 128 9.79 11.98 -1.49
CA ILE A 128 10.76 10.87 -1.59
C ILE A 128 10.05 9.52 -1.82
N TYR A 129 8.87 9.32 -1.22
CA TYR A 129 8.11 8.08 -1.34
C TYR A 129 7.06 8.09 -2.46
N GLY A 130 6.73 9.27 -3.00
CA GLY A 130 5.72 9.46 -4.05
C GLY A 130 6.16 9.06 -5.44
#